data_AF-A0A818R115-F1
#
_entry.id   AF-A0A818R115-F1
#
_cell.length_a   1.000
_cell.length_b   1.000
_cell.length_c   1.000
_cell.angle_alpha   90.00
_cell.angle_beta   90.00
_cell.angle_gamma   90.00
#
_symmetry.space_group_name_H-M   'P 1'
#
loop_
_entity.id
_entity.type
_entity.pdbx_description
1 polymer ?
#
loop_
_entity_poly.entity_id
_entity_poly.type
_entity_poly.pdbx_seq_one_letter_code
_entity_poly.pdbx_strand_id
1 'polypeptide(L)'
;MSGVTNIIDSNFTDISSKATERLVYNHPVLNTGAKNPMTLQRQEIKDRLDASPHSKTIVDLDEIIEKWVWKMWELSKRSREDSKYRREELDVKLNWKRVNFWQSEAVFTRPAQLRMPKSQILFRTHFSNNTESEQEYSLRAERSTITTLNFTFMRGFTKEKEGCVTLKLPNEVLEVGGGLRHEQRVDYGKDSTFETQMTWSADSAIRVAPHSKANAELCITEEEYSADFSVEVRFSGRISAMISTRNNTGGYYKYMEGDLATIFAELSRTGGIGGSSGQFEIHEQTQTVRTVMTGKCAFRYGIEQHVNVEQEKLPMLPSSSIKTNEPPPKYRPLFLSNNAH
;
A
#
# COMPACT_ATOMS: atom_id res chain seq x y z
N MET A 1 43.79 39.28 -2.70
CA MET A 1 42.80 39.59 -1.63
C MET A 1 42.51 38.29 -0.92
N SER A 2 43.36 37.81 0.00
CA SER A 2 43.33 38.04 1.48
C SER A 2 41.94 37.78 2.07
N GLY A 3 41.67 36.92 3.06
CA GLY A 3 42.43 36.20 4.11
C GLY A 3 41.44 36.05 5.29
N VAL A 4 41.06 34.84 5.71
CA VAL A 4 41.49 34.12 6.94
C VAL A 4 41.59 34.96 8.23
N THR A 5 40.67 34.64 9.16
CA THR A 5 40.59 34.69 10.67
C THR A 5 41.59 35.47 11.55
N ASN A 6 41.07 36.09 12.63
CA ASN A 6 41.45 35.95 14.08
C ASN A 6 40.46 36.75 14.98
N ILE A 7 39.75 36.14 15.94
CA ILE A 7 40.01 35.97 17.40
C ILE A 7 40.16 37.28 18.20
N ILE A 8 39.21 37.56 19.12
CA ILE A 8 39.45 38.04 20.51
C ILE A 8 38.33 37.48 21.44
N ASP A 9 38.75 36.78 22.49
CA ASP A 9 37.98 36.32 23.65
C ASP A 9 37.54 37.46 24.59
N SER A 10 36.43 37.29 25.31
CA SER A 10 36.43 37.45 26.78
C SER A 10 35.13 36.98 27.45
N ASN A 11 35.35 36.06 28.37
CA ASN A 11 34.50 35.50 29.42
C ASN A 11 33.42 36.42 30.02
N PHE A 12 32.22 35.87 30.22
CA PHE A 12 31.54 35.96 31.52
C PHE A 12 30.68 34.72 31.77
N THR A 13 30.96 34.08 32.89
CA THR A 13 30.31 32.90 33.45
C THR A 13 28.95 33.27 34.08
N ASP A 14 27.98 32.37 33.90
CA ASP A 14 27.31 31.61 34.98
C ASP A 14 25.75 31.66 35.08
N ILE A 15 25.23 30.48 35.43
CA ILE A 15 23.94 30.10 36.05
C ILE A 15 22.63 30.15 35.21
N SER A 16 22.17 28.96 34.77
CA SER A 16 21.03 28.25 35.40
C SER A 16 20.57 27.07 34.54
N SER A 17 20.98 25.86 34.92
CA SER A 17 20.39 24.61 34.45
C SER A 17 19.11 24.32 35.25
N LYS A 18 17.95 24.32 34.59
CA LYS A 18 16.76 23.63 35.09
C LYS A 18 16.58 22.34 34.28
N ALA A 19 16.96 21.24 34.91
CA ALA A 19 16.67 19.90 34.44
C ALA A 19 15.16 19.74 34.25
N THR A 20 14.74 19.42 33.02
CA THR A 20 13.39 18.97 32.73
C THR A 20 13.40 17.45 32.86
N GLU A 21 12.93 16.92 34.00
CA GLU A 21 12.71 15.48 34.16
C GLU A 21 11.61 15.03 33.19
N ARG A 22 12.01 14.31 32.13
CA ARG A 22 11.11 13.52 31.29
C ARG A 22 10.74 12.25 32.04
N LEU A 23 9.54 12.21 32.61
CA LEU A 23 8.92 10.96 33.05
C LEU A 23 8.43 10.19 31.80
N VAL A 24 9.25 9.26 31.31
CA VAL A 24 8.84 8.25 30.34
C VAL A 24 8.18 7.11 31.12
N TYR A 25 6.85 7.09 31.16
CA TYR A 25 6.11 5.94 31.66
C TYR A 25 5.99 4.89 30.54
N ASN A 26 6.86 3.89 30.60
CA ASN A 26 6.72 2.67 29.81
C ASN A 26 5.66 1.78 30.47
N HIS A 27 4.48 1.68 29.86
CA HIS A 27 3.54 0.61 30.21
C HIS A 27 4.11 -0.74 29.71
N PRO A 28 4.11 -1.80 30.53
CA PRO A 28 4.43 -3.14 30.06
C PRO A 28 3.32 -3.60 29.09
N VAL A 29 3.72 -3.92 27.86
CA VAL A 29 2.85 -4.53 26.87
C VAL A 29 2.44 -5.91 27.39
N LEU A 30 1.19 -6.05 27.81
CA LEU A 30 0.57 -7.36 28.02
C LEU A 30 0.50 -8.05 26.65
N ASN A 31 1.37 -9.02 26.44
CA ASN A 31 1.37 -9.90 25.27
C ASN A 31 0.18 -10.87 25.39
N THR A 32 -1.02 -10.34 25.16
CA THR A 32 -2.17 -11.19 24.81
C THR A 32 -1.87 -11.72 23.41
N GLY A 33 -1.99 -13.03 23.16
CA GLY A 33 -1.76 -13.65 21.85
C GLY A 33 -2.70 -13.19 20.72
N ALA A 34 -3.28 -11.99 20.83
CA ALA A 34 -3.95 -11.29 19.77
C ALA A 34 -2.93 -11.01 18.65
N LYS A 35 -3.21 -11.53 17.46
CA LYS A 35 -2.48 -11.18 16.24
C LYS A 35 -2.42 -9.65 16.16
N ASN A 36 -1.25 -9.13 15.79
CA ASN A 36 -1.04 -7.69 15.60
C ASN A 36 -2.21 -7.14 14.76
N PRO A 37 -2.90 -6.06 15.19
CA PRO A 37 -4.06 -5.51 14.48
C PRO A 37 -3.75 -5.26 13.00
N MET A 38 -2.51 -4.94 12.65
CA MET A 38 -2.08 -4.81 11.24
C MET A 38 -2.17 -6.12 10.44
N THR A 39 -1.87 -7.27 11.06
CA THR A 39 -1.93 -8.59 10.40
C THR A 39 -3.39 -9.03 10.19
N LEU A 40 -4.28 -8.71 11.14
CA LEU A 40 -5.72 -8.97 11.00
C LEU A 40 -6.34 -8.08 9.91
N GLN A 41 -5.93 -6.81 9.84
CA GLN A 41 -6.40 -5.84 8.84
C GLN A 41 -6.00 -6.24 7.40
N ARG A 42 -4.79 -6.75 7.20
CA ARG A 42 -4.35 -7.29 5.90
C ARG A 42 -5.18 -8.49 5.46
N GLN A 43 -5.54 -9.37 6.39
CA GLN A 43 -6.32 -10.57 6.09
C GLN A 43 -7.75 -10.21 5.68
N GLU A 44 -8.42 -9.31 6.40
CA GLU A 44 -9.80 -8.90 6.08
C GLU A 44 -9.93 -8.25 4.70
N ILE A 45 -8.96 -7.44 4.28
CA ILE A 45 -9.00 -6.80 2.95
C ILE A 45 -8.73 -7.82 1.84
N LYS A 46 -7.81 -8.76 2.07
CA LYS A 46 -7.52 -9.85 1.13
C LYS A 46 -8.73 -10.78 0.95
N ASP A 47 -9.36 -11.19 2.06
CA ASP A 47 -10.54 -12.06 2.03
C ASP A 47 -11.71 -11.43 1.24
N ARG A 48 -11.80 -10.08 1.21
CA ARG A 48 -12.81 -9.35 0.42
C ARG A 48 -12.52 -9.32 -1.08
N LEU A 49 -11.25 -9.29 -1.47
CA LEU A 49 -10.84 -9.38 -2.88
C LEU A 49 -11.01 -10.82 -3.40
N ASP A 50 -10.78 -11.81 -2.54
CA ASP A 50 -10.84 -13.24 -2.87
C ASP A 50 -12.28 -13.81 -2.92
N ALA A 51 -13.27 -13.13 -2.34
CA ALA A 51 -14.67 -13.59 -2.26
C ALA A 51 -15.46 -13.60 -3.59
N SER A 52 -14.82 -13.40 -4.75
CA SER A 52 -15.48 -13.29 -6.06
C SER A 52 -15.36 -14.58 -6.89
N PRO A 53 -16.46 -15.20 -7.36
CA PRO A 53 -16.45 -16.47 -8.09
C PRO A 53 -16.02 -16.38 -9.57
N HIS A 54 -15.43 -15.27 -10.00
CA HIS A 54 -15.01 -15.08 -11.38
C HIS A 54 -13.59 -15.63 -11.57
N SER A 55 -13.40 -16.56 -12.52
CA SER A 55 -12.10 -17.17 -12.79
C SER A 55 -11.08 -16.14 -13.28
N LYS A 56 -10.02 -15.92 -12.49
CA LYS A 56 -8.88 -15.08 -12.86
C LYS A 56 -8.24 -15.62 -14.16
N THR A 57 -8.20 -14.78 -15.19
CA THR A 57 -7.71 -15.12 -16.54
C THR A 57 -6.54 -14.24 -16.91
N ILE A 58 -5.34 -14.66 -16.51
CA ILE A 58 -4.08 -13.97 -16.84
C ILE A 58 -3.32 -14.80 -17.87
N VAL A 59 -2.96 -14.19 -18.99
CA VAL A 59 -2.37 -14.86 -20.15
C VAL A 59 -0.91 -14.50 -20.31
N ASP A 60 -0.03 -15.49 -20.45
CA ASP A 60 1.37 -15.20 -20.77
C ASP A 60 1.56 -14.97 -22.28
N LEU A 61 1.91 -13.74 -22.66
CA LEU A 61 2.18 -13.42 -24.06
C LEU A 61 3.44 -14.13 -24.58
N ASP A 62 4.42 -14.41 -23.71
CA ASP A 62 5.62 -15.12 -24.12
C ASP A 62 5.26 -16.54 -24.54
N GLU A 63 4.42 -17.25 -23.77
CA GLU A 63 3.94 -18.59 -24.12
C GLU A 63 3.16 -18.62 -25.43
N ILE A 64 2.32 -17.60 -25.70
CA ILE A 64 1.59 -17.48 -26.96
C ILE A 64 2.57 -17.36 -28.14
N ILE A 65 3.57 -16.49 -28.02
CA ILE A 65 4.52 -16.26 -29.10
C ILE A 65 5.45 -17.45 -29.27
N GLU A 66 5.89 -18.09 -28.19
CA GLU A 66 6.69 -19.32 -28.26
C GLU A 66 5.97 -20.42 -29.03
N LYS A 67 4.65 -20.59 -28.87
CA LYS A 67 3.87 -21.54 -29.68
C LYS A 67 3.99 -21.24 -31.17
N TRP A 68 3.94 -19.97 -31.57
CA TRP A 68 4.17 -19.57 -32.96
C TRP A 68 5.61 -19.85 -33.40
N VAL A 69 6.61 -19.53 -32.58
CA VAL A 69 8.03 -19.82 -32.89
C VAL A 69 8.24 -21.31 -33.14
N TRP A 70 7.70 -22.17 -32.27
CA TRP A 70 7.84 -23.63 -32.43
C TRP A 70 7.14 -24.15 -33.67
N LYS A 71 5.94 -23.63 -33.98
CA LYS A 71 5.24 -23.96 -35.23
C LYS A 71 6.08 -23.58 -36.46
N MET A 72 6.64 -22.38 -36.48
CA MET A 72 7.50 -21.92 -37.59
C MET A 72 8.78 -22.74 -37.69
N TRP A 73 9.36 -23.13 -36.56
CA TRP A 73 10.53 -24.01 -36.52
C TRP A 73 10.21 -25.39 -37.10
N GLU A 74 9.12 -26.02 -36.70
CA GLU A 74 8.69 -27.31 -37.24
C GLU A 74 8.44 -27.26 -38.75
N LEU A 75 7.82 -26.19 -39.25
CA LEU A 75 7.64 -26.00 -40.69
C LEU A 75 8.97 -25.86 -41.43
N SER A 76 9.96 -25.28 -40.79
CA SER A 76 11.29 -25.08 -41.36
C SER A 76 12.20 -26.31 -41.32
N LYS A 77 11.88 -27.33 -40.49
CA LYS A 77 12.58 -28.64 -40.44
C LYS A 77 12.62 -29.42 -41.75
N ARG A 78 11.91 -28.94 -42.78
CA ARG A 78 12.03 -29.45 -44.14
C ARG A 78 13.42 -29.19 -44.76
N SER A 79 14.26 -28.36 -44.13
CA SER A 79 15.67 -28.16 -44.49
C SER A 79 16.60 -29.18 -43.77
N ARG A 80 17.68 -29.60 -44.45
CA ARG A 80 18.62 -30.64 -43.98
C ARG A 80 19.41 -30.26 -42.71
N GLU A 81 19.54 -28.96 -42.43
CA GLU A 81 20.26 -28.44 -41.26
C GLU A 81 19.37 -28.38 -40.02
N ASP A 82 18.06 -28.14 -40.21
CA ASP A 82 17.11 -27.93 -39.12
C ASP A 82 16.58 -29.22 -38.49
N SER A 83 16.73 -30.36 -39.18
CA SER A 83 16.38 -31.68 -38.66
C SER A 83 17.37 -32.22 -37.62
N LYS A 84 18.50 -31.55 -37.39
CA LYS A 84 19.59 -32.03 -36.52
C LYS A 84 19.28 -31.90 -35.03
N TYR A 85 18.46 -30.93 -34.64
CA TYR A 85 18.20 -30.62 -33.23
C TYR A 85 16.81 -31.08 -32.79
N ARG A 86 16.75 -31.59 -31.56
CA ARG A 86 15.49 -31.90 -30.87
C ARG A 86 14.97 -30.65 -30.16
N ARG A 87 13.65 -30.56 -29.97
CA ARG A 87 13.03 -29.38 -29.35
C ARG A 87 13.53 -29.15 -27.93
N GLU A 88 13.80 -30.23 -27.21
CA GLU A 88 14.22 -30.26 -25.81
C GLU A 88 15.67 -29.77 -25.62
N GLU A 89 16.44 -29.68 -26.70
CA GLU A 89 17.85 -29.21 -26.71
C GLU A 89 17.96 -27.71 -27.01
N LEU A 90 16.82 -27.07 -27.29
CA LEU A 90 16.74 -25.70 -27.77
C LEU A 90 16.02 -24.82 -26.76
N ASP A 91 16.50 -23.58 -26.65
CA ASP A 91 15.84 -22.52 -25.90
C ASP A 91 15.44 -21.38 -26.83
N VAL A 92 14.32 -20.73 -26.52
CA VAL A 92 13.79 -19.58 -27.24
C VAL A 92 13.99 -18.34 -26.38
N LYS A 93 14.57 -17.30 -26.98
CA LYS A 93 14.66 -15.96 -26.39
C LYS A 93 13.87 -14.99 -27.24
N LEU A 94 12.79 -14.46 -26.68
CA LEU A 94 11.98 -13.42 -27.30
C LEU A 94 12.61 -12.03 -27.08
N ASN A 95 12.41 -11.15 -28.04
CA ASN A 95 12.87 -9.77 -28.00
C ASN A 95 11.76 -8.82 -28.42
N TRP A 96 11.26 -8.09 -27.43
CA TRP A 96 10.13 -7.17 -27.54
C TRP A 96 10.52 -5.73 -27.90
N LYS A 97 11.80 -5.43 -28.17
CA LYS A 97 12.29 -4.05 -28.40
C LYS A 97 11.62 -3.32 -29.57
N ARG A 98 11.05 -4.06 -30.53
CA ARG A 98 10.35 -3.50 -31.71
C ARG A 98 8.83 -3.60 -31.59
N VAL A 99 8.33 -3.77 -30.37
CA VAL A 99 6.91 -3.80 -30.03
C VAL A 99 6.61 -2.58 -29.18
N ASN A 100 5.60 -1.82 -29.60
CA ASN A 100 5.09 -0.68 -28.86
C ASN A 100 3.84 -1.08 -28.10
N PHE A 101 3.71 -0.58 -26.88
CA PHE A 101 2.52 -0.74 -26.03
C PHE A 101 1.95 0.63 -25.71
N TRP A 102 0.65 0.76 -25.83
CA TRP A 102 -0.11 1.95 -25.44
C TRP A 102 -1.20 1.54 -24.47
N GLN A 103 -1.32 2.28 -23.39
CA GLN A 103 -2.37 2.10 -22.38
C GLN A 103 -3.31 3.30 -22.41
N SER A 104 -4.61 3.05 -22.26
CA SER A 104 -5.57 4.12 -21.95
C SER A 104 -5.47 4.52 -20.48
N GLU A 105 -6.18 5.58 -20.12
CA GLU A 105 -6.46 5.84 -18.70
C GLU A 105 -7.36 4.74 -18.13
N ALA A 106 -7.20 4.49 -16.83
CA ALA A 106 -8.00 3.51 -16.11
C ALA A 106 -9.40 4.06 -15.84
N VAL A 107 -10.42 3.27 -16.13
CA VAL A 107 -11.81 3.58 -15.78
C VAL A 107 -12.16 2.81 -14.52
N PHE A 108 -12.62 3.53 -13.50
CA PHE A 108 -13.07 2.94 -12.24
C PHE A 108 -14.59 2.94 -12.18
N THR A 109 -15.19 1.78 -11.94
CA THR A 109 -16.62 1.60 -11.78
C THR A 109 -16.91 1.20 -10.35
N ARG A 110 -17.63 2.05 -9.62
CA ARG A 110 -18.03 1.75 -8.25
C ARG A 110 -19.33 0.95 -8.22
N PRO A 111 -19.41 -0.14 -7.44
CA PRO A 111 -20.70 -0.64 -7.02
C PRO A 111 -21.40 0.46 -6.20
N ALA A 112 -22.72 0.62 -6.36
CA ALA A 112 -23.52 1.75 -5.87
C ALA A 112 -23.56 1.95 -4.34
N GLN A 113 -22.73 1.24 -3.57
CA GLN A 113 -22.73 1.27 -2.12
C GLN A 113 -21.73 2.29 -1.60
N LEU A 114 -22.21 3.51 -1.36
CA LEU A 114 -21.51 4.52 -0.58
C LEU A 114 -21.33 3.99 0.84
N ARG A 115 -20.08 3.77 1.27
CA ARG A 115 -19.79 3.51 2.68
C ARG A 115 -19.49 4.83 3.37
N MET A 116 -20.15 5.05 4.49
CA MET A 116 -19.83 6.17 5.36
C MET A 116 -18.42 5.98 5.93
N PRO A 117 -17.61 7.05 6.02
CA PRO A 117 -16.34 7.02 6.73
C PRO A 117 -16.51 6.51 8.16
N LYS A 118 -15.54 5.74 8.66
CA LYS A 118 -15.56 5.22 10.03
C LYS A 118 -14.61 6.04 10.89
N SER A 119 -15.15 6.72 11.89
CA SER A 119 -14.35 7.38 12.93
C SER A 119 -13.96 6.37 14.01
N GLN A 120 -12.69 6.40 14.42
CA GLN A 120 -12.17 5.59 15.52
C GLN A 120 -11.49 6.49 16.55
N ILE A 121 -11.88 6.33 17.82
CA ILE A 121 -11.17 6.93 18.95
C ILE A 121 -9.86 6.17 19.13
N LEU A 122 -8.74 6.89 19.01
CA LEU A 122 -7.41 6.29 19.07
C LEU A 122 -6.82 6.32 20.48
N PHE A 123 -7.04 7.42 21.19
CA PHE A 123 -6.69 7.53 22.60
C PHE A 123 -7.61 8.53 23.29
N ARG A 124 -7.75 8.34 24.61
CA ARG A 124 -8.52 9.20 25.50
C ARG A 124 -7.61 9.62 26.66
N THR A 125 -7.59 10.92 26.97
CA THR A 125 -6.82 11.51 28.06
C THR A 125 -7.76 12.27 29.00
N HIS A 126 -7.49 12.18 30.29
CA HIS A 126 -8.29 12.81 31.34
C HIS A 126 -7.47 13.91 32.03
N PHE A 127 -8.02 15.11 32.10
CA PHE A 127 -7.46 16.23 32.84
C PHE A 127 -8.40 16.56 33.99
N SER A 128 -7.89 16.62 35.21
CA SER A 128 -8.71 16.87 36.40
C SER A 128 -8.16 18.09 37.14
N ASN A 129 -8.97 19.13 37.24
CA ASN A 129 -8.65 20.32 38.01
C ASN A 129 -9.42 20.29 39.34
N ASN A 130 -8.71 19.91 40.41
CA ASN A 130 -9.24 19.92 41.78
C ASN A 130 -9.01 21.26 42.52
N THR A 131 -8.48 22.28 41.83
CA THR A 131 -8.14 23.56 42.45
C THR A 131 -9.27 24.58 42.31
N GLU A 132 -9.14 25.71 42.99
CA GLU A 132 -10.10 26.80 43.00
C GLU A 132 -10.00 27.73 41.77
N SER A 133 -8.92 27.59 40.99
CA SER A 133 -8.65 28.41 39.79
C SER A 133 -8.63 27.55 38.53
N GLU A 134 -8.89 28.16 37.37
CA GLU A 134 -8.72 27.51 36.07
C GLU A 134 -7.26 27.03 35.89
N GLN A 135 -7.09 25.87 35.23
CA GLN A 135 -5.79 25.34 34.87
C GLN A 135 -5.73 25.08 33.36
N GLU A 136 -4.59 25.36 32.75
CA GLU A 136 -4.31 25.05 31.35
C GLU A 136 -3.32 23.87 31.28
N TYR A 137 -3.69 22.83 30.56
CA TYR A 137 -2.86 21.66 30.31
C TYR A 137 -2.45 21.62 28.84
N SER A 138 -1.19 21.28 28.56
CA SER A 138 -0.73 21.04 27.20
C SER A 138 -0.82 19.55 26.86
N LEU A 139 -1.51 19.24 25.77
CA LEU A 139 -1.60 17.90 25.20
C LEU A 139 -0.87 17.90 23.86
N ARG A 140 0.19 17.10 23.76
CA ARG A 140 0.83 16.77 22.49
C ARG A 140 0.58 15.31 22.18
N ALA A 141 0.05 15.06 20.99
CA ALA A 141 -0.26 13.72 20.52
C ALA A 141 0.26 13.50 19.11
N GLU A 142 0.84 12.33 18.88
CA GLU A 142 1.35 11.92 17.57
C GLU A 142 0.86 10.51 17.27
N ARG A 143 0.47 10.28 16.02
CA ARG A 143 0.04 8.97 15.54
C ARG A 143 0.49 8.76 14.11
N SER A 144 0.95 7.55 13.79
CA SER A 144 1.05 7.13 12.41
C SER A 144 -0.11 6.22 12.00
N THR A 145 -0.70 6.49 10.84
CA THR A 145 -1.62 5.58 10.14
C THR A 145 -0.95 5.04 8.88
N ILE A 146 -1.44 3.90 8.38
CA ILE A 146 -1.00 3.33 7.11
C ILE A 146 -2.17 3.39 6.16
N THR A 147 -1.97 4.09 5.06
CA THR A 147 -2.83 4.01 3.90
C THR A 147 -2.45 2.77 3.09
N THR A 148 -3.43 1.99 2.68
CA THR A 148 -3.22 0.77 1.90
C THR A 148 -3.98 0.85 0.58
N LEU A 149 -3.30 0.56 -0.53
CA LEU A 149 -3.89 0.43 -1.86
C LEU A 149 -3.72 -1.00 -2.35
N ASN A 150 -4.81 -1.73 -2.55
CA ASN A 150 -4.77 -3.09 -3.08
C ASN A 150 -5.35 -3.12 -4.48
N PHE A 151 -4.67 -3.83 -5.38
CA PHE A 151 -5.09 -4.08 -6.75
C PHE A 151 -5.02 -5.59 -7.03
N THR A 152 -6.07 -6.11 -7.63
CA THR A 152 -6.18 -7.53 -8.02
C THR A 152 -6.64 -7.59 -9.47
N PHE A 153 -5.86 -8.24 -10.34
CA PHE A 153 -6.28 -8.44 -11.73
C PHE A 153 -7.18 -9.66 -11.86
N MET A 154 -8.32 -9.46 -12.52
CA MET A 154 -9.24 -10.52 -12.90
C MET A 154 -9.00 -11.00 -14.33
N ARG A 155 -8.65 -10.07 -15.23
CA ARG A 155 -8.31 -10.36 -16.62
C ARG A 155 -7.11 -9.53 -17.04
N GLY A 156 -6.15 -10.15 -17.73
CA GLY A 156 -4.96 -9.45 -18.19
C GLY A 156 -3.96 -10.36 -18.85
N PHE A 157 -2.76 -9.85 -19.08
CA PHE A 157 -1.67 -10.63 -19.64
C PHE A 157 -0.35 -10.32 -18.94
N THR A 158 0.64 -11.20 -19.05
CA THR A 158 2.03 -10.96 -18.66
C THR A 158 2.94 -11.01 -19.89
N LYS A 159 4.10 -10.38 -19.81
CA LYS A 159 5.14 -10.35 -20.85
C LYS A 159 6.49 -10.44 -20.14
N GLU A 160 7.50 -11.11 -20.67
CA GLU A 160 8.83 -11.24 -20.04
C GLU A 160 8.80 -11.70 -18.57
N LYS A 161 7.72 -12.36 -18.13
CA LYS A 161 7.38 -12.64 -16.72
C LYS A 161 7.30 -11.39 -15.80
N GLU A 162 7.40 -10.19 -16.39
CA GLU A 162 7.48 -8.88 -15.77
C GLU A 162 6.91 -7.78 -16.68
N GLY A 163 6.03 -6.95 -16.14
CA GLY A 163 5.56 -5.74 -16.83
C GLY A 163 4.59 -4.99 -15.95
N CYS A 164 4.38 -3.70 -16.20
CA CYS A 164 3.53 -2.86 -15.35
C CYS A 164 2.54 -2.01 -16.16
N VAL A 165 1.37 -1.79 -15.59
CA VAL A 165 0.40 -0.78 -15.97
C VAL A 165 0.52 0.41 -15.02
N THR A 166 0.33 1.63 -15.52
CA THR A 166 0.22 2.81 -14.65
C THR A 166 -1.25 3.17 -14.46
N LEU A 167 -1.73 3.12 -13.23
CA LEU A 167 -3.10 3.45 -12.85
C LEU A 167 -3.12 4.82 -12.18
N LYS A 168 -3.85 5.77 -12.78
CA LYS A 168 -4.19 7.04 -12.13
C LYS A 168 -5.34 6.80 -11.15
N LEU A 169 -5.15 7.16 -9.88
CA LEU A 169 -6.17 7.00 -8.87
C LEU A 169 -7.34 7.99 -9.11
N PRO A 170 -8.57 7.64 -8.75
CA PRO A 170 -9.71 8.57 -8.76
C PRO A 170 -9.46 9.80 -7.88
N ASN A 171 -9.93 10.97 -8.32
CA ASN A 171 -9.73 12.25 -7.62
C ASN A 171 -10.17 12.24 -6.15
N GLU A 172 -11.29 11.57 -5.86
CA GLU A 172 -11.86 11.47 -4.51
C GLU A 172 -10.89 10.82 -3.50
N VAL A 173 -10.03 9.92 -3.96
CA VAL A 173 -9.02 9.27 -3.11
C VAL A 173 -7.85 10.21 -2.82
N LEU A 174 -7.61 11.19 -3.69
CA LEU A 174 -6.43 12.07 -3.67
C LEU A 174 -6.65 13.38 -2.97
N GLU A 175 -7.85 13.94 -3.09
CA GLU A 175 -8.24 15.18 -2.40
C GLU A 175 -8.21 15.02 -0.88
N VAL A 176 -8.23 13.77 -0.41
CA VAL A 176 -8.35 13.40 1.00
C VAL A 176 -7.06 12.77 1.55
N GLY A 177 -6.39 11.92 0.78
CA GLY A 177 -5.19 11.20 1.22
C GLY A 177 -3.90 12.02 1.08
N GLY A 178 -3.62 12.89 2.05
CA GLY A 178 -2.37 13.68 2.13
C GLY A 178 -1.11 12.81 2.17
N GLY A 179 -0.62 12.38 1.01
CA GLY A 179 0.58 11.54 0.87
C GLY A 179 0.46 10.43 -0.20
N LEU A 180 -0.71 10.22 -0.79
CA LEU A 180 -0.87 9.25 -1.86
C LEU A 180 -0.31 9.77 -3.19
N ARG A 181 0.48 8.92 -3.87
CA ARG A 181 0.86 9.19 -5.26
C ARG A 181 -0.36 9.03 -6.17
N HIS A 182 -0.60 10.02 -7.03
CA HIS A 182 -1.67 9.98 -8.02
C HIS A 182 -1.57 8.76 -8.95
N GLU A 183 -0.35 8.40 -9.33
CA GLU A 183 -0.08 7.29 -10.25
C GLU A 183 0.55 6.12 -9.50
N GLN A 184 -0.03 4.93 -9.69
CA GLN A 184 0.48 3.67 -9.17
C GLN A 184 0.93 2.77 -10.30
N ARG A 185 2.16 2.25 -10.22
CA ARG A 185 2.67 1.25 -11.16
C ARG A 185 2.38 -0.13 -10.61
N VAL A 186 1.47 -0.84 -11.27
CA VAL A 186 0.98 -2.16 -10.85
C VAL A 186 1.46 -3.19 -11.85
N ASP A 187 2.05 -4.27 -11.36
CA ASP A 187 2.53 -5.33 -12.25
C ASP A 187 1.37 -6.05 -12.93
N TYR A 188 1.46 -6.23 -14.25
CA TYR A 188 0.39 -6.85 -15.01
C TYR A 188 0.05 -8.24 -14.50
N GLY A 189 -1.25 -8.50 -14.28
CA GLY A 189 -1.74 -9.83 -13.89
C GLY A 189 -1.34 -10.29 -12.48
N LYS A 190 -0.58 -9.48 -11.73
CA LYS A 190 -0.16 -9.75 -10.35
C LYS A 190 -0.95 -8.88 -9.39
N ASP A 191 -1.27 -9.45 -8.24
CA ASP A 191 -1.92 -8.70 -7.18
C ASP A 191 -0.85 -7.84 -6.49
N SER A 192 -1.17 -6.58 -6.26
CA SER A 192 -0.23 -5.60 -5.71
C SER A 192 -0.84 -4.87 -4.53
N THR A 193 -0.03 -4.71 -3.48
CA THR A 193 -0.38 -3.92 -2.29
C THR A 193 0.67 -2.84 -2.10
N PHE A 194 0.21 -1.59 -2.03
CA PHE A 194 1.04 -0.44 -1.71
C PHE A 194 0.64 0.09 -0.34
N GLU A 195 1.63 0.41 0.48
CA GLU A 195 1.42 0.99 1.80
C GLU A 195 2.16 2.32 1.89
N THR A 196 1.50 3.35 2.42
CA THR A 196 2.11 4.65 2.70
C THR A 196 1.77 5.06 4.11
N GLN A 197 2.79 5.38 4.90
CA GLN A 197 2.62 5.84 6.27
C GLN A 197 2.40 7.35 6.29
N MET A 198 1.39 7.79 7.03
CA MET A 198 1.11 9.19 7.32
C MET A 198 1.20 9.41 8.82
N THR A 199 1.90 10.47 9.25
CA THR A 199 1.98 10.87 10.65
C THR A 199 1.11 12.09 10.90
N TRP A 200 0.22 11.95 11.86
CA TRP A 200 -0.72 12.92 12.38
C TRP A 200 -0.17 13.46 13.69
N SER A 201 -0.23 14.77 13.89
CA SER A 201 0.20 15.41 15.13
C SER A 201 -0.80 16.48 15.54
N ALA A 202 -1.21 16.45 16.80
CA ALA A 202 -2.05 17.47 17.40
C ALA A 202 -1.37 18.03 18.65
N ASP A 203 -1.24 19.35 18.69
CA ASP A 203 -0.82 20.12 19.86
C ASP A 203 -2.01 20.96 20.33
N SER A 204 -2.45 20.75 21.56
CA SER A 204 -3.66 21.37 22.12
C SER A 204 -3.41 21.94 23.51
N ALA A 205 -4.01 23.10 23.79
CA ALA A 205 -4.07 23.69 25.12
C ALA A 205 -5.50 23.49 25.68
N ILE A 206 -5.62 22.64 26.70
CA ILE A 206 -6.90 22.27 27.32
C ILE A 206 -7.06 23.06 28.61
N ARG A 207 -8.02 23.98 28.63
CA ARG A 207 -8.40 24.70 29.85
C ARG A 207 -9.48 23.93 30.60
N VAL A 208 -9.25 23.70 31.88
CA VAL A 208 -10.17 22.97 32.76
C VAL A 208 -10.57 23.88 33.90
N ALA A 209 -11.88 24.09 34.02
CA ALA A 209 -12.46 24.94 35.06
C ALA A 209 -12.19 24.35 36.48
N PRO A 210 -12.27 25.17 37.53
CA PRO A 210 -12.20 24.70 38.92
C PRO A 210 -13.15 23.53 39.19
N HIS A 211 -12.70 22.58 40.00
CA HIS A 211 -13.45 21.39 40.41
C HIS A 211 -14.12 20.64 39.25
N SER A 212 -13.42 20.53 38.13
CA SER A 212 -13.94 19.91 36.91
C SER A 212 -12.94 18.90 36.33
N LYS A 213 -13.45 18.03 35.45
CA LYS A 213 -12.67 17.08 34.67
C LYS A 213 -12.97 17.27 33.20
N ALA A 214 -11.94 17.31 32.37
CA ALA A 214 -12.04 17.27 30.92
C ALA A 214 -11.55 15.93 30.37
N ASN A 215 -12.28 15.40 29.39
CA ASN A 215 -11.97 14.20 28.63
C ASN A 215 -11.61 14.66 27.21
N ALA A 216 -10.33 14.52 26.83
CA ALA A 216 -9.89 14.79 25.48
C ALA A 216 -9.70 13.47 24.73
N GLU A 217 -10.27 13.37 23.54
CA GLU A 217 -10.19 12.19 22.67
C GLU A 217 -9.59 12.60 21.34
N LEU A 218 -8.58 11.85 20.88
CA LEU A 218 -8.15 11.97 19.50
C LEU A 218 -8.89 10.94 18.65
N CYS A 219 -9.59 11.45 17.65
CA CYS A 219 -10.32 10.65 16.68
C CYS A 219 -9.67 10.80 15.30
N ILE A 220 -9.55 9.69 14.59
CA ILE A 220 -9.21 9.68 13.17
C ILE A 220 -10.37 9.03 12.42
N THR A 221 -10.79 9.69 11.35
CA THR A 221 -11.77 9.17 10.41
C THR A 221 -11.04 8.58 9.21
N GLU A 222 -11.35 7.32 8.88
CA GLU A 222 -10.80 6.63 7.72
C GLU A 222 -11.92 6.30 6.71
N GLU A 223 -11.57 6.33 5.43
CA GLU A 223 -12.42 5.87 4.34
C GLU A 223 -11.97 4.52 3.78
N GLU A 224 -12.93 3.81 3.21
CA GLU A 224 -12.68 2.68 2.33
C GLU A 224 -13.19 3.00 0.93
N TYR A 225 -12.32 2.87 -0.08
CA TYR A 225 -12.71 2.95 -1.48
C TYR A 225 -12.64 1.55 -2.10
N SER A 226 -13.66 1.13 -2.83
CA SER A 226 -13.63 -0.13 -3.58
C SER A 226 -14.29 0.03 -4.93
N ALA A 227 -13.62 -0.42 -5.99
CA ALA A 227 -14.12 -0.33 -7.35
C ALA A 227 -13.57 -1.46 -8.22
N ASP A 228 -14.30 -1.75 -9.29
CA ASP A 228 -13.73 -2.47 -10.41
C ASP A 228 -12.97 -1.46 -11.28
N PHE A 229 -11.85 -1.88 -11.86
CA PHE A 229 -11.08 -1.07 -12.79
C PHE A 229 -10.92 -1.77 -14.14
N SER A 230 -10.87 -0.99 -15.21
CA SER A 230 -10.54 -1.47 -16.55
C SER A 230 -9.54 -0.55 -17.25
N VAL A 231 -8.55 -1.14 -17.90
CA VAL A 231 -7.55 -0.43 -18.71
C VAL A 231 -7.48 -1.09 -20.08
N GLU A 232 -7.64 -0.30 -21.13
CA GLU A 232 -7.42 -0.78 -22.48
C GLU A 232 -5.93 -0.72 -22.82
N VAL A 233 -5.41 -1.83 -23.36
CA VAL A 233 -4.03 -1.92 -23.83
C VAL A 233 -4.03 -2.28 -25.30
N ARG A 234 -3.27 -1.51 -26.08
CA ARG A 234 -3.01 -1.76 -27.51
C ARG A 234 -1.53 -2.03 -27.70
N PHE A 235 -1.20 -2.96 -28.55
CA PHE A 235 0.18 -3.20 -28.92
C PHE A 235 0.33 -3.56 -30.40
N SER A 236 1.42 -3.11 -30.99
CA SER A 236 1.75 -3.36 -32.39
C SER A 236 3.26 -3.36 -32.61
N GLY A 237 3.67 -3.93 -33.73
CA GLY A 237 5.08 -4.05 -34.11
C GLY A 237 5.52 -5.49 -34.25
N ARG A 238 6.83 -5.67 -34.32
CA ARG A 238 7.44 -6.95 -34.66
C ARG A 238 8.16 -7.54 -33.47
N ILE A 239 7.90 -8.81 -33.24
CA ILE A 239 8.65 -9.62 -32.28
C ILE A 239 9.76 -10.36 -33.03
N SER A 240 10.94 -10.42 -32.42
CA SER A 240 11.98 -11.35 -32.87
C SER A 240 12.24 -12.43 -31.84
N ALA A 241 12.56 -13.62 -32.33
CA ALA A 241 12.86 -14.79 -31.53
C ALA A 241 14.21 -15.35 -31.97
N MET A 242 15.09 -15.59 -31.00
CA MET A 242 16.36 -16.28 -31.20
C MET A 242 16.24 -17.69 -30.61
N ILE A 243 16.54 -18.69 -31.42
CA ILE A 243 16.60 -20.09 -31.00
C ILE A 243 18.08 -20.45 -30.84
N SER A 244 18.49 -20.87 -29.65
CA SER A 244 19.86 -21.30 -29.34
C SER A 244 19.86 -22.74 -28.85
N THR A 245 20.98 -23.43 -29.01
CA THR A 245 21.19 -24.73 -28.35
C THR A 245 21.59 -24.49 -26.90
N ARG A 246 21.07 -25.31 -25.98
CA ARG A 246 21.39 -25.21 -24.54
C ARG A 246 22.89 -25.29 -24.23
N ASN A 247 23.64 -25.95 -25.11
CA ASN A 247 25.07 -26.21 -24.93
C ASN A 247 25.96 -25.12 -25.55
N ASN A 248 25.40 -24.15 -26.28
CA ASN A 248 26.16 -23.04 -26.87
C ASN A 248 25.47 -21.70 -26.57
N THR A 249 25.77 -21.16 -25.40
CA THR A 249 25.24 -19.89 -24.88
C THR A 249 25.76 -18.64 -25.60
N GLY A 250 26.73 -18.77 -26.53
CA GLY A 250 27.37 -17.64 -27.21
C GLY A 250 26.76 -17.26 -28.56
N GLY A 251 25.90 -18.11 -29.17
CA GLY A 251 25.33 -17.87 -30.50
C GLY A 251 23.91 -18.38 -30.65
N TYR A 252 23.13 -17.77 -31.54
CA TYR A 252 21.83 -18.29 -31.93
C TYR A 252 21.97 -19.20 -33.16
N TYR A 253 21.27 -20.32 -33.12
CA TYR A 253 21.19 -21.25 -34.24
C TYR A 253 20.17 -20.74 -35.28
N LYS A 254 19.09 -20.09 -34.83
CA LYS A 254 18.07 -19.57 -35.75
C LYS A 254 17.45 -18.26 -35.27
N TYR A 255 17.18 -17.38 -36.22
CA TYR A 255 16.46 -16.13 -36.01
C TYR A 255 15.10 -16.19 -36.70
N MET A 256 14.06 -15.75 -36.00
CA MET A 256 12.72 -15.59 -36.53
C MET A 256 12.18 -14.21 -36.19
N GLU A 257 11.36 -13.67 -37.07
CA GLU A 257 10.70 -12.39 -36.86
C GLU A 257 9.29 -12.46 -37.42
N GLY A 258 8.34 -11.88 -36.70
CA GLY A 258 6.95 -11.83 -37.11
C GLY A 258 6.26 -10.58 -36.59
N ASP A 259 5.24 -10.13 -37.33
CA ASP A 259 4.34 -9.08 -36.89
C ASP A 259 3.33 -9.63 -35.87
N LEU A 260 3.12 -8.93 -34.76
CA LEU A 260 2.25 -9.41 -33.68
C LEU A 260 0.79 -9.56 -34.11
N ALA A 261 0.23 -8.64 -34.89
CA ALA A 261 -1.16 -8.76 -35.33
C ALA A 261 -1.33 -9.98 -36.25
N THR A 262 -0.36 -10.23 -37.13
CA THR A 262 -0.34 -11.41 -38.00
C THR A 262 -0.21 -12.71 -37.19
N ILE A 263 0.69 -12.75 -36.20
CA ILE A 263 0.88 -13.91 -35.31
C ILE A 263 -0.41 -14.21 -34.55
N PHE A 264 -1.03 -13.19 -33.94
CA PHE A 264 -2.26 -13.36 -33.18
C PHE A 264 -3.43 -13.77 -34.09
N ALA A 265 -3.53 -13.24 -35.32
CA ALA A 265 -4.55 -13.65 -36.29
C ALA A 265 -4.39 -15.11 -36.71
N GLU A 266 -3.15 -15.57 -36.91
CA GLU A 266 -2.86 -16.97 -37.23
C GLU A 266 -3.21 -17.90 -36.06
N LEU A 267 -2.70 -17.59 -34.86
CA LEU A 267 -2.94 -18.42 -33.68
C LEU A 267 -4.41 -18.42 -33.25
N SER A 268 -5.15 -17.33 -33.46
CA SER A 268 -6.61 -17.30 -33.21
C SER A 268 -7.34 -18.29 -34.11
N ARG A 269 -6.99 -18.34 -35.40
CA ARG A 269 -7.60 -19.27 -36.38
C ARG A 269 -7.29 -20.72 -36.07
N THR A 270 -6.10 -21.02 -35.56
CA THR A 270 -5.66 -22.41 -35.27
C THR A 270 -5.89 -22.83 -33.82
N GLY A 271 -6.56 -22.02 -32.99
CA GLY A 271 -6.77 -22.32 -31.57
C GLY A 271 -5.49 -22.25 -30.70
N GLY A 272 -4.40 -21.68 -31.22
CA GLY A 272 -3.10 -21.59 -30.53
C GLY A 272 -3.10 -20.63 -29.34
N ILE A 273 -4.06 -19.69 -29.30
CA ILE A 273 -4.27 -18.76 -28.16
C ILE A 273 -4.96 -19.45 -26.97
N GLY A 274 -5.45 -20.70 -27.12
CA GLY A 274 -6.04 -21.49 -26.04
C GLY A 274 -7.39 -20.94 -25.54
N GLY A 275 -7.69 -21.17 -24.26
CA GLY A 275 -8.93 -20.73 -23.59
C GLY A 275 -9.09 -19.20 -23.47
N SER A 276 -8.12 -18.42 -23.97
CA SER A 276 -8.13 -16.96 -24.02
C SER A 276 -8.81 -16.40 -25.29
N SER A 277 -9.55 -17.25 -26.02
CA SER A 277 -10.39 -16.83 -27.15
C SER A 277 -11.33 -15.70 -26.72
N GLY A 278 -11.27 -14.56 -27.41
CA GLY A 278 -12.04 -13.35 -27.09
C GLY A 278 -11.36 -12.37 -26.12
N GLN A 279 -10.13 -12.62 -25.67
CA GLN A 279 -9.32 -11.66 -24.91
C GLN A 279 -8.57 -10.65 -25.77
N PHE A 280 -8.19 -11.06 -26.97
CA PHE A 280 -7.46 -10.22 -27.90
C PHE A 280 -8.35 -9.94 -29.12
N GLU A 281 -8.53 -8.67 -29.41
CA GLU A 281 -9.16 -8.18 -30.62
C GLU A 281 -8.05 -7.77 -31.59
N ILE A 282 -8.09 -8.29 -32.82
CA ILE A 282 -7.02 -8.09 -33.79
C ILE A 282 -7.54 -7.17 -34.88
N HIS A 283 -6.91 -6.02 -35.02
CA HIS A 283 -7.21 -5.04 -36.06
C HIS A 283 -6.18 -5.18 -37.18
N GLU A 284 -6.48 -6.02 -38.17
CA GLU A 284 -5.55 -6.32 -39.28
C GLU A 284 -5.21 -5.07 -40.11
N GLN A 285 -6.16 -4.15 -40.30
CA GLN A 285 -5.95 -2.91 -41.06
C GLN A 285 -4.88 -2.01 -40.44
N THR A 286 -4.81 -1.97 -39.10
CA THR A 286 -3.85 -1.14 -38.36
C THR A 286 -2.70 -1.96 -37.77
N GLN A 287 -2.62 -3.26 -38.09
CA GLN A 287 -1.66 -4.21 -37.53
C GLN A 287 -1.53 -4.08 -36.00
N THR A 288 -2.66 -3.96 -35.31
CA THR A 288 -2.71 -3.72 -33.86
C THR A 288 -3.52 -4.80 -33.15
N VAL A 289 -3.04 -5.24 -31.99
CA VAL A 289 -3.79 -6.11 -31.08
C VAL A 289 -4.29 -5.26 -29.92
N ARG A 290 -5.58 -5.37 -29.61
CA ARG A 290 -6.27 -4.68 -28.52
C ARG A 290 -6.72 -5.69 -27.48
N THR A 291 -6.59 -5.34 -26.21
CA THR A 291 -7.13 -6.12 -25.10
C THR A 291 -7.57 -5.20 -23.97
N VAL A 292 -8.49 -5.67 -23.14
CA VAL A 292 -8.95 -4.94 -21.95
C VAL A 292 -8.54 -5.72 -20.72
N MET A 293 -7.67 -5.10 -19.92
CA MET A 293 -7.32 -5.59 -18.59
C MET A 293 -8.40 -5.15 -17.62
N THR A 294 -8.85 -6.06 -16.77
CA THR A 294 -9.84 -5.75 -15.74
C THR A 294 -9.38 -6.27 -14.39
N GLY A 295 -9.81 -5.59 -13.33
CA GLY A 295 -9.46 -5.96 -11.98
C GLY A 295 -10.36 -5.29 -10.96
N LYS A 296 -10.02 -5.51 -9.70
CA LYS A 296 -10.66 -4.90 -8.54
C LYS A 296 -9.63 -4.17 -7.72
N CYS A 297 -10.04 -3.07 -7.09
CA CYS A 297 -9.21 -2.35 -6.16
C CYS A 297 -9.95 -2.10 -4.84
N ALA A 298 -9.18 -2.11 -3.75
CA ALA A 298 -9.67 -1.81 -2.41
C ALA A 298 -8.63 -0.96 -1.68
N PHE A 299 -9.02 0.28 -1.35
CA PHE A 299 -8.17 1.27 -0.70
C PHE A 299 -8.72 1.59 0.68
N ARG A 300 -7.81 1.93 1.59
CA ARG A 300 -8.13 2.47 2.91
C ARG A 300 -7.17 3.61 3.21
N TYR A 301 -7.70 4.78 3.55
CA TYR A 301 -6.90 6.00 3.80
C TYR A 301 -7.55 6.86 4.89
N GLY A 302 -6.72 7.62 5.61
CA GLY A 302 -7.20 8.59 6.59
C GLY A 302 -7.71 9.85 5.90
N ILE A 303 -8.82 10.40 6.42
CA ILE A 303 -9.50 11.58 5.88
C ILE A 303 -9.24 12.81 6.74
N GLU A 304 -9.42 12.65 8.06
CA GLU A 304 -9.40 13.76 8.99
C GLU A 304 -8.97 13.29 10.38
N GLN A 305 -8.44 14.25 11.12
CA GLN A 305 -8.10 14.14 12.52
C GLN A 305 -8.85 15.24 13.28
N HIS A 306 -9.47 14.89 14.40
CA HIS A 306 -10.06 15.87 15.31
C HIS A 306 -9.83 15.48 16.77
N VAL A 307 -9.79 16.50 17.63
CA VAL A 307 -9.75 16.34 19.09
C VAL A 307 -11.14 16.68 19.62
N ASN A 308 -11.83 15.70 20.19
CA ASN A 308 -13.08 15.94 20.92
C ASN A 308 -12.75 16.24 22.39
N VAL A 309 -13.36 17.27 22.97
CA VAL A 309 -13.14 17.64 24.37
C VAL A 309 -14.48 17.79 25.07
N GLU A 310 -14.71 16.97 26.08
CA GLU A 310 -15.91 17.03 26.91
C GLU A 310 -15.52 17.37 28.34
N GLN A 311 -16.26 18.26 29.00
CA GLN A 311 -15.96 18.67 30.38
C GLN A 311 -17.16 18.47 31.30
N GLU A 312 -16.92 17.87 32.47
CA GLU A 312 -17.90 17.58 33.50
C GLU A 312 -17.44 18.13 34.87
N LYS A 313 -18.39 18.51 35.72
CA LYS A 313 -18.07 18.89 37.11
C LYS A 313 -17.71 17.65 37.92
N LEU A 314 -16.71 17.76 38.78
CA LEU A 314 -16.40 16.69 39.71
C LEU A 314 -17.52 16.58 40.75
N PRO A 315 -17.86 15.36 41.18
CA PRO A 315 -18.84 15.17 42.25
C PRO A 315 -18.32 15.87 43.51
N MET A 316 -19.11 16.81 44.03
CA MET A 316 -18.78 17.44 45.31
C MET A 316 -18.79 16.36 46.38
N LEU A 317 -17.64 16.12 47.02
CA LEU A 317 -17.62 15.38 48.28
C LEU A 317 -18.55 16.12 49.24
N PRO A 318 -19.59 15.46 49.80
CA PRO A 318 -20.40 16.10 50.82
C PRO A 318 -19.47 16.55 51.93
N SER A 319 -19.56 17.83 52.28
CA SER A 319 -18.83 18.41 53.40
C SER A 319 -19.34 17.78 54.70
N SER A 320 -18.94 16.54 54.99
CA SER A 320 -19.04 16.01 56.33
C SER A 320 -18.05 16.80 57.17
N SER A 321 -18.61 17.72 57.95
CA SER A 321 -17.99 18.41 59.07
C SER A 321 -16.88 17.56 59.71
N ILE A 322 -15.63 17.87 59.39
CA ILE A 322 -14.48 17.39 60.15
C ILE A 322 -14.52 18.19 61.46
N LYS A 323 -15.17 17.62 62.48
CA LYS A 323 -14.85 17.97 63.86
C LYS A 323 -13.45 17.40 64.11
N THR A 324 -12.50 18.31 64.21
CA THR A 324 -11.15 18.08 64.74
C THR A 324 -11.23 17.34 66.08
N ASN A 325 -10.57 16.19 66.18
CA ASN A 325 -9.70 15.79 67.30
C ASN A 325 -9.37 14.30 67.21
N GLU A 326 -8.46 13.92 66.30
CA GLU A 326 -7.64 12.72 66.47
C GLU A 326 -6.31 12.91 65.74
N PRO A 327 -5.17 12.54 66.35
CA PRO A 327 -3.86 12.75 65.73
C PRO A 327 -3.68 11.83 64.51
N PRO A 328 -2.93 12.27 63.48
CA PRO A 328 -2.80 11.51 62.25
C PRO A 328 -2.12 10.15 62.50
N PRO A 329 -2.59 9.06 61.85
CA PRO A 329 -1.91 7.79 61.95
C PRO A 329 -0.50 7.91 61.37
N LYS A 330 0.49 7.47 62.14
CA LYS A 330 1.90 7.40 61.70
C LYS A 330 1.97 6.58 60.42
N TYR A 331 2.37 7.23 59.33
CA TYR A 331 2.64 6.59 58.04
C TYR A 331 3.78 5.58 58.23
N ARG A 332 3.50 4.27 58.06
CA ARG A 332 4.54 3.24 57.88
C ARG A 332 4.66 2.98 56.39
N PRO A 333 5.81 3.27 55.75
CA PRO A 333 6.05 2.84 54.38
C PRO A 333 6.12 1.31 54.34
N LEU A 334 5.25 0.69 53.54
CA LEU A 334 5.36 -0.72 53.16
C LEU A 334 6.50 -0.83 52.15
N PHE A 335 7.69 -1.19 52.63
CA PHE A 335 8.73 -1.75 51.77
C PHE A 335 8.26 -3.14 51.30
N LEU A 336 7.94 -3.27 50.03
CA LEU A 336 7.83 -4.57 49.38
C LEU A 336 9.24 -5.16 49.30
N SER A 337 9.56 -6.08 50.20
CA SER A 337 10.73 -6.95 50.07
C SER A 337 10.47 -7.97 48.97
N ASN A 338 11.17 -7.85 47.86
CA ASN A 338 11.33 -8.95 46.90
C ASN A 338 12.16 -10.05 47.56
N ASN A 339 11.51 -11.14 47.98
CA ASN A 339 12.20 -12.39 48.24
C ASN A 339 12.33 -13.14 46.90
N ALA A 340 13.56 -13.22 46.43
CA ALA A 340 13.97 -14.19 45.43
C ALA A 340 14.04 -15.59 46.07
N HIS A 341 13.42 -16.55 45.42
CA HIS A 341 13.90 -17.93 45.35
C HIS A 341 13.58 -18.49 43.97
#